data_AF-A0A068TIB4-F1
#
_entry.id   AF-A0A068TIB4-F1
#
_cell.length_a   1.000
_cell.length_b   1.000
_cell.length_c   1.000
_cell.angle_alpha   90.00
_cell.angle_beta   90.00
_cell.angle_gamma   90.00
#
_symmetry.space_group_name_H-M   'P 1'
#
loop_
_entity.id
_entity.type
_entity.pdbx_description
1 polymer ?
#
loop_
_entity_poly.entity_id
_entity_poly.type
_entity_poly.pdbx_seq_one_letter_code
_entity_poly.pdbx_strand_id
1 'polypeptide(L)'
;MNRFPPLLIEPMQEDETARIQAAIDQVAARGGGCVELAEGIHNTRGLRLQSGVELHLAMGAILRPAADYGAYAQTSVSVVAEKSNRAMIVAGNATDIALTGPGRIEAGGEHFIAGSDEAMGTFVPAEYRPRVVVFESCRGVRIERLEIVDSPMWTLHLVNCDDVYVGGVKILNNRRMPNTDGLVLDACRHTVVEDCDIATADDGICLKTSAGPDRQAIGECENVLVRRCLVASNSCALKIGTESYGDFTGVVFEDCRVHDSNRGLGLFSRDGGHMTDIRFSRIEVDCHETLDGFWGSGEALTVTVVDRIPTRRAGAVRNLVVEDLRGQMDGAIALVSTSAAKIHGVRLSRLRLRQRKGPLGTGLRYDLRPTNADIAPSADAAGRANAWTKGADGRVVGLIDYPGGMPALFTAGIEEITIEEAHFERPQPIPEGWNVESVVHKVTEPDGSREWEI
;
A
#
# COMPACT_ATOMS: atom_id res chain seq x y z
N MET A 1 -2.03 -5.16 -32.21
CA MET A 1 -3.21 -5.77 -32.86
C MET A 1 -3.02 -7.29 -32.85
N ASN A 2 -3.93 -8.02 -32.20
CA ASN A 2 -3.90 -9.49 -32.14
C ASN A 2 -4.01 -10.09 -33.54
N ARG A 3 -3.09 -10.99 -33.91
CA ARG A 3 -3.06 -11.66 -35.22
C ARG A 3 -4.09 -12.79 -35.32
N PHE A 4 -4.71 -13.19 -34.21
CA PHE A 4 -5.62 -14.34 -34.11
C PHE A 4 -6.89 -13.98 -33.32
N PRO A 5 -8.03 -14.62 -33.61
CA PRO A 5 -9.22 -14.49 -32.79
C PRO A 5 -8.93 -15.00 -31.36
N PRO A 6 -9.63 -14.48 -30.32
CA PRO A 6 -9.50 -14.99 -28.96
C PRO A 6 -9.75 -16.49 -28.87
N LEU A 7 -8.99 -17.19 -28.04
CA LEU A 7 -9.26 -18.55 -27.64
C LEU A 7 -10.27 -18.50 -26.49
N LEU A 8 -11.54 -18.74 -26.82
CA LEU A 8 -12.66 -18.69 -25.88
C LEU A 8 -12.69 -19.93 -24.97
N ILE A 9 -12.92 -19.71 -23.68
CA ILE A 9 -13.09 -20.72 -22.65
C ILE A 9 -14.50 -20.56 -22.05
N GLU A 10 -15.37 -21.54 -22.30
CA GLU A 10 -16.75 -21.59 -21.77
C GLU A 10 -16.77 -22.22 -20.36
N PRO A 11 -17.43 -21.64 -19.35
CA PRO A 11 -17.36 -22.09 -17.96
C PRO A 11 -17.82 -23.55 -17.77
N MET A 12 -17.24 -24.23 -16.78
CA MET A 12 -17.58 -25.60 -16.40
C MET A 12 -17.87 -25.71 -14.90
N GLN A 13 -18.59 -26.75 -14.49
CA GLN A 13 -18.84 -27.00 -13.05
C GLN A 13 -17.60 -27.49 -12.29
N GLU A 14 -16.58 -27.98 -13.00
CA GLU A 14 -15.38 -28.60 -12.44
C GLU A 14 -14.18 -27.63 -12.42
N ASP A 15 -13.03 -28.12 -11.96
CA ASP A 15 -11.77 -27.39 -12.00
C ASP A 15 -11.29 -27.22 -13.46
N GLU A 16 -11.08 -25.97 -13.87
CA GLU A 16 -10.71 -25.61 -15.23
C GLU A 16 -9.21 -25.31 -15.39
N THR A 17 -8.40 -25.49 -14.34
CA THR A 17 -7.00 -25.05 -14.29
C THR A 17 -6.21 -25.57 -15.48
N ALA A 18 -6.29 -26.88 -15.75
CA ALA A 18 -5.55 -27.50 -16.84
C ALA A 18 -5.99 -26.98 -18.21
N ARG A 19 -7.28 -26.70 -18.39
CA ARG A 19 -7.84 -26.22 -19.66
C ARG A 19 -7.44 -24.77 -19.92
N ILE A 20 -7.55 -23.90 -18.93
CA ILE A 20 -7.13 -22.49 -19.03
C ILE A 20 -5.62 -22.39 -19.22
N GLN A 21 -4.83 -23.17 -18.48
CA GLN A 21 -3.37 -23.18 -18.66
C GLN A 21 -2.97 -23.67 -20.05
N ALA A 22 -3.60 -24.74 -20.56
CA ALA A 22 -3.33 -25.22 -21.91
C ALA A 22 -3.68 -24.16 -22.99
N ALA A 23 -4.73 -23.38 -22.78
CA ALA A 23 -5.08 -22.28 -23.67
C ALA A 23 -4.04 -21.15 -23.64
N ILE A 24 -3.57 -20.77 -22.45
CA ILE A 24 -2.48 -19.80 -22.27
C ILE A 24 -1.23 -20.29 -23.01
N ASP A 25 -0.82 -21.53 -22.79
CA ASP A 25 0.37 -22.13 -23.39
C ASP A 25 0.25 -22.19 -24.93
N GLN A 26 -0.94 -22.55 -25.44
CA GLN A 26 -1.22 -22.58 -26.88
C GLN A 26 -1.15 -21.20 -27.52
N VAL A 27 -1.68 -20.16 -26.86
CA VAL A 27 -1.65 -18.78 -27.36
C VAL A 27 -0.21 -18.26 -27.34
N ALA A 28 0.53 -18.50 -26.26
CA ALA A 28 1.94 -18.13 -26.16
C ALA A 28 2.79 -18.78 -27.27
N ALA A 29 2.62 -20.09 -27.51
CA ALA A 29 3.36 -20.85 -28.52
C ALA A 29 3.12 -20.35 -29.97
N ARG A 30 2.04 -19.61 -30.22
CA ARG A 30 1.70 -19.02 -31.53
C ARG A 30 2.20 -17.57 -31.69
N GLY A 31 2.94 -17.06 -30.70
CA GLY A 31 3.49 -15.70 -30.71
C GLY A 31 2.59 -14.66 -30.06
N GLY A 32 1.67 -15.08 -29.18
CA GLY A 32 0.79 -14.20 -28.43
C GLY A 32 -0.64 -14.14 -28.96
N GLY A 33 -1.52 -13.51 -28.17
CA GLY A 33 -2.95 -13.44 -28.44
C GLY A 33 -3.77 -13.33 -27.17
N CYS A 34 -5.07 -13.58 -27.29
CA CYS A 34 -6.01 -13.50 -26.17
C CYS A 34 -6.59 -14.87 -25.83
N VAL A 35 -6.59 -15.21 -24.55
CA VAL A 35 -7.45 -16.23 -23.94
C VAL A 35 -8.61 -15.49 -23.28
N GLU A 36 -9.83 -15.77 -23.74
CA GLU A 36 -11.03 -15.11 -23.24
C GLU A 36 -11.84 -16.07 -22.38
N LEU A 37 -12.13 -15.69 -21.14
CA LEU A 37 -13.08 -16.39 -20.26
C LEU A 37 -14.48 -15.83 -20.53
N ALA A 38 -15.41 -16.70 -20.92
CA ALA A 38 -16.79 -16.35 -21.22
C ALA A 38 -17.58 -15.98 -19.95
N GLU A 39 -18.82 -15.52 -20.13
CA GLU A 39 -19.75 -15.29 -19.01
C GLU A 39 -19.94 -16.58 -18.19
N GLY A 40 -19.83 -16.46 -16.87
CA GLY A 40 -20.03 -17.56 -15.92
C GLY A 40 -18.83 -17.80 -15.00
N ILE A 41 -18.92 -18.86 -14.21
CA ILE A 41 -17.94 -19.15 -13.15
C ILE A 41 -16.87 -20.10 -13.69
N HIS A 42 -15.62 -19.67 -13.60
CA HIS A 42 -14.42 -20.43 -13.91
C HIS A 42 -13.67 -20.81 -12.64
N ASN A 43 -13.82 -22.05 -12.17
CA ASN A 43 -13.11 -22.51 -10.97
C ASN A 43 -11.68 -22.90 -11.30
N THR A 44 -10.69 -22.35 -10.60
CA THR A 44 -9.27 -22.59 -10.92
C THR A 44 -8.40 -22.78 -9.69
N ARG A 45 -7.19 -23.28 -9.91
CA ARG A 45 -6.05 -23.22 -9.00
C ARG A 45 -5.06 -22.19 -9.54
N GLY A 46 -3.78 -22.34 -9.24
CA GLY A 46 -2.73 -21.44 -9.73
C GLY A 46 -2.60 -21.45 -11.25
N LEU A 47 -2.63 -20.26 -11.86
CA LEU A 47 -2.40 -20.02 -13.29
C LEU A 47 -1.09 -19.27 -13.51
N ARG A 48 -0.41 -19.54 -14.63
CA ARG A 48 0.80 -18.84 -15.06
C ARG A 48 0.61 -18.20 -16.42
N LEU A 49 0.63 -16.87 -16.47
CA LEU A 49 0.68 -16.12 -17.74
C LEU A 49 2.06 -16.22 -18.38
N GLN A 50 2.09 -16.08 -19.70
CA GLN A 50 3.31 -16.13 -20.52
C GLN A 50 3.39 -14.88 -21.42
N SER A 51 4.58 -14.63 -21.98
CA SER A 51 4.82 -13.50 -22.88
C SER A 51 3.83 -13.45 -24.04
N GLY A 52 3.35 -12.24 -24.36
CA GLY A 52 2.41 -11.98 -25.45
C GLY A 52 0.98 -12.42 -25.20
N VAL A 53 0.65 -12.93 -24.00
CA VAL A 53 -0.69 -13.42 -23.67
C VAL A 53 -1.50 -12.37 -22.93
N GLU A 54 -2.71 -12.13 -23.43
CA GLU A 54 -3.80 -11.47 -22.73
C GLU A 54 -4.77 -12.50 -22.15
N LEU A 55 -4.97 -12.51 -20.83
CA LEU A 55 -6.10 -13.20 -20.20
C LEU A 55 -7.23 -12.18 -20.02
N HIS A 56 -8.29 -12.32 -20.83
CA HIS A 56 -9.45 -11.44 -20.84
C HIS A 56 -10.63 -12.10 -20.10
N LEU A 57 -11.19 -11.42 -19.10
CA LEU A 57 -12.40 -11.83 -18.41
C LEU A 57 -13.57 -11.03 -19.00
N ALA A 58 -14.43 -11.71 -19.77
CA ALA A 58 -15.59 -11.07 -20.40
C ALA A 58 -16.59 -10.55 -19.35
N MET A 59 -17.57 -9.75 -19.79
CA MET A 59 -18.66 -9.30 -18.94
C MET A 59 -19.37 -10.51 -18.32
N GLY A 60 -19.51 -10.52 -17.00
CA GLY A 60 -20.12 -11.63 -16.27
C GLY A 60 -19.23 -12.86 -16.09
N ALA A 61 -17.98 -12.84 -16.59
CA ALA A 61 -16.99 -13.85 -16.26
C ALA A 61 -16.54 -13.68 -14.80
N ILE A 62 -16.51 -14.78 -14.05
CA ILE A 62 -16.03 -14.85 -12.67
C ILE A 62 -14.91 -15.89 -12.63
N LEU A 63 -13.67 -15.44 -12.48
CA LEU A 63 -12.56 -16.34 -12.14
C LEU A 63 -12.57 -16.58 -10.63
N ARG A 64 -12.72 -17.84 -10.22
CA ARG A 64 -12.79 -18.23 -8.80
C ARG A 64 -11.66 -19.19 -8.45
N PRO A 65 -10.55 -18.67 -7.90
CA PRO A 65 -9.45 -19.49 -7.41
C PRO A 65 -9.86 -20.33 -6.19
N ALA A 66 -9.23 -21.50 -6.01
CA ALA A 66 -9.52 -22.42 -4.92
C ALA A 66 -9.19 -21.84 -3.52
N ALA A 67 -10.05 -22.10 -2.55
CA ALA A 67 -9.88 -21.71 -1.14
C ALA A 67 -8.85 -22.58 -0.37
N ASP A 68 -7.72 -22.89 -0.99
CA ASP A 68 -6.68 -23.76 -0.43
C ASP A 68 -5.29 -23.24 -0.79
N TYR A 69 -4.46 -22.91 0.22
CA TYR A 69 -3.07 -22.51 -0.02
C TYR A 69 -2.26 -23.58 -0.76
N GLY A 70 -2.57 -24.86 -0.53
CA GLY A 70 -2.02 -26.02 -1.22
C GLY A 70 -2.23 -26.00 -2.73
N ALA A 71 -3.30 -25.36 -3.20
CA ALA A 71 -3.64 -25.25 -4.62
C ALA A 71 -2.63 -24.46 -5.46
N TYR A 72 -1.82 -23.64 -4.81
CA TYR A 72 -0.90 -22.72 -5.47
C TYR A 72 0.56 -23.20 -5.39
N ALA A 73 0.78 -24.48 -5.12
CA ALA A 73 2.13 -25.04 -4.98
C ALA A 73 3.00 -24.90 -6.25
N GLN A 74 2.38 -24.77 -7.43
CA GLN A 74 3.07 -24.60 -8.72
C GLN A 74 3.22 -23.11 -9.15
N THR A 75 2.64 -22.20 -8.38
CA THR A 75 2.65 -20.75 -8.61
C THR A 75 3.33 -20.03 -7.45
N SER A 76 4.52 -20.52 -7.10
CA SER A 76 5.41 -19.88 -6.12
C SER A 76 6.01 -18.59 -6.66
N VAL A 77 6.42 -17.72 -5.75
CA VAL A 77 6.91 -16.35 -6.01
C VAL A 77 8.17 -16.08 -5.19
N SER A 78 9.03 -15.18 -5.67
CA SER A 78 10.35 -14.96 -5.08
C SER A 78 10.34 -14.06 -3.83
N VAL A 79 9.52 -13.00 -3.84
CA VAL A 79 9.38 -12.10 -2.69
C VAL A 79 8.40 -12.70 -1.68
N VAL A 80 8.90 -13.12 -0.52
CA VAL A 80 8.08 -13.69 0.57
C VAL A 80 7.62 -12.57 1.50
N ALA A 81 6.30 -12.44 1.67
CA ALA A 81 5.70 -11.55 2.66
C ALA A 81 5.03 -12.40 3.76
N GLU A 82 5.45 -12.22 5.01
CA GLU A 82 5.14 -13.13 6.12
C GLU A 82 5.48 -14.59 5.78
N LYS A 83 4.48 -15.46 5.66
CA LYS A 83 4.61 -16.86 5.22
C LYS A 83 4.03 -17.10 3.82
N SER A 84 3.61 -16.04 3.14
CA SER A 84 3.06 -16.12 1.80
C SER A 84 4.16 -16.15 0.75
N ASN A 85 4.22 -17.26 0.03
CA ASN A 85 5.15 -17.50 -1.07
C ASN A 85 4.46 -18.12 -2.28
N ARG A 86 3.15 -17.88 -2.45
CA ARG A 86 2.33 -18.39 -3.54
C ARG A 86 1.30 -17.37 -4.00
N ALA A 87 0.86 -17.48 -5.25
CA ALA A 87 -0.21 -16.64 -5.79
C ALA A 87 -1.18 -17.39 -6.72
N MET A 88 -2.38 -16.85 -6.89
CA MET A 88 -3.43 -17.41 -7.75
C MET A 88 -3.10 -17.24 -9.23
N ILE A 89 -2.53 -16.10 -9.61
CA ILE A 89 -2.04 -15.82 -10.96
C ILE A 89 -0.61 -15.32 -10.86
N VAL A 90 0.30 -15.93 -11.62
CA VAL A 90 1.70 -15.51 -11.69
C VAL A 90 2.15 -15.23 -13.11
N ALA A 91 3.14 -14.34 -13.25
CA ALA A 91 3.96 -14.19 -14.43
C ALA A 91 5.39 -13.94 -13.98
N GLY A 92 6.38 -14.43 -14.73
CA GLY A 92 7.79 -14.31 -14.37
C GLY A 92 8.65 -14.18 -15.60
N ASN A 93 9.48 -13.14 -15.67
CA ASN A 93 10.36 -12.85 -16.82
C ASN A 93 9.59 -12.80 -18.15
N ALA A 94 8.37 -12.25 -18.13
CA ALA A 94 7.48 -12.20 -19.29
C ALA A 94 7.43 -10.81 -19.92
N THR A 95 7.10 -10.75 -21.21
CA THR A 95 6.99 -9.50 -21.98
C THR A 95 5.63 -9.39 -22.65
N ASP A 96 5.05 -8.20 -22.68
CA ASP A 96 3.76 -7.90 -23.32
C ASP A 96 2.63 -8.79 -22.78
N ILE A 97 2.40 -8.74 -21.47
CA ILE A 97 1.35 -9.51 -20.78
C ILE A 97 0.17 -8.63 -20.41
N ALA A 98 -1.05 -9.19 -20.47
CA ALA A 98 -2.24 -8.46 -20.08
C ALA A 98 -3.23 -9.31 -19.26
N LEU A 99 -3.85 -8.68 -18.27
CA LEU A 99 -4.98 -9.21 -17.50
C LEU A 99 -6.10 -8.17 -17.56
N THR A 100 -7.17 -8.46 -18.30
CA THR A 100 -8.12 -7.42 -18.72
C THR A 100 -9.56 -7.86 -18.66
N GLY A 101 -10.48 -6.89 -18.79
CA GLY A 101 -11.87 -7.15 -19.10
C GLY A 101 -12.82 -7.00 -17.90
N PRO A 102 -14.10 -6.68 -18.15
CA PRO A 102 -15.07 -6.27 -17.14
C PRO A 102 -15.54 -7.38 -16.21
N GLY A 103 -14.98 -8.59 -16.31
CA GLY A 103 -15.25 -9.66 -15.37
C GLY A 103 -14.57 -9.45 -14.00
N ARG A 104 -14.74 -10.44 -13.13
CA ARG A 104 -14.33 -10.38 -11.72
C ARG A 104 -13.45 -11.55 -11.32
N ILE A 105 -12.50 -11.30 -10.43
CA ILE A 105 -11.78 -12.32 -9.67
C ILE A 105 -12.34 -12.36 -8.24
N GLU A 106 -12.89 -13.51 -7.84
CA GLU A 106 -13.39 -13.75 -6.48
C GLU A 106 -12.36 -14.56 -5.69
N ALA A 107 -11.52 -13.89 -4.89
CA ALA A 107 -10.33 -14.49 -4.30
C ALA A 107 -10.57 -15.29 -2.99
N GLY A 108 -11.77 -15.23 -2.41
CA GLY A 108 -12.19 -16.11 -1.31
C GLY A 108 -11.44 -15.88 0.01
N GLY A 109 -11.11 -14.63 0.32
CA GLY A 109 -10.32 -14.23 1.49
C GLY A 109 -10.92 -14.63 2.84
N GLU A 110 -12.25 -14.79 2.91
CA GLU A 110 -12.97 -15.27 4.08
C GLU A 110 -12.54 -16.68 4.52
N HIS A 111 -12.09 -17.51 3.58
CA HIS A 111 -11.59 -18.86 3.89
C HIS A 111 -10.23 -18.85 4.60
N PHE A 112 -9.58 -17.68 4.67
CA PHE A 112 -8.28 -17.48 5.30
C PHE A 112 -8.38 -16.69 6.61
N ILE A 113 -9.56 -16.66 7.24
CA ILE A 113 -9.77 -16.10 8.58
C ILE A 113 -9.60 -17.22 9.63
N ALA A 114 -8.64 -17.07 10.54
CA ALA A 114 -8.40 -17.99 11.64
C ALA A 114 -9.08 -17.57 12.96
N GLY A 115 -9.54 -16.32 13.06
CA GLY A 115 -10.19 -15.78 14.24
C GLY A 115 -10.47 -14.29 14.12
N SER A 116 -10.83 -13.66 15.24
CA SER A 116 -11.12 -12.23 15.31
C SER A 116 -10.43 -11.60 16.52
N ASP A 117 -9.82 -10.43 16.32
CA ASP A 117 -9.30 -9.57 17.37
C ASP A 117 -10.07 -8.24 17.36
N GLU A 118 -11.22 -8.25 18.06
CA GLU A 118 -12.12 -7.09 18.14
C GLU A 118 -11.47 -5.88 18.81
N ALA A 119 -10.53 -6.09 19.75
CA ALA A 119 -9.82 -5.01 20.42
C ALA A 119 -8.89 -4.26 19.46
N MET A 120 -8.41 -4.96 18.42
CA MET A 120 -7.58 -4.39 17.36
C MET A 120 -8.38 -4.02 16.10
N GLY A 121 -9.67 -4.36 16.03
CA GLY A 121 -10.50 -4.13 14.85
C GLY A 121 -10.14 -5.00 13.64
N THR A 122 -9.36 -6.06 13.83
CA THR A 122 -8.86 -6.91 12.74
C THR A 122 -9.31 -8.36 12.88
N PHE A 123 -9.37 -9.09 11.78
CA PHE A 123 -9.34 -10.54 11.83
C PHE A 123 -7.94 -11.03 12.22
N VAL A 124 -7.90 -12.25 12.76
CA VAL A 124 -6.67 -13.03 12.87
C VAL A 124 -6.52 -13.78 11.55
N PRO A 125 -5.56 -13.42 10.69
CA PRO A 125 -5.36 -14.11 9.42
C PRO A 125 -4.81 -15.51 9.65
N ALA A 126 -5.16 -16.44 8.76
CA ALA A 126 -4.45 -17.72 8.66
C ALA A 126 -2.96 -17.49 8.36
N GLU A 127 -2.10 -18.39 8.86
CA GLU A 127 -0.65 -18.28 8.68
C GLU A 127 -0.25 -18.29 7.20
N TYR A 128 -0.85 -19.18 6.40
CA TYR A 128 -0.55 -19.34 4.98
C TYR A 128 -1.69 -18.82 4.11
N ARG A 129 -1.43 -17.73 3.38
CA ARG A 129 -2.41 -17.05 2.52
C ARG A 129 -1.80 -16.78 1.15
N PRO A 130 -2.47 -17.11 0.05
CA PRO A 130 -1.96 -16.80 -1.28
C PRO A 130 -2.14 -15.30 -1.58
N ARG A 131 -1.31 -14.74 -2.45
CA ARG A 131 -1.61 -13.46 -3.12
C ARG A 131 -2.52 -13.69 -4.32
N VAL A 132 -3.23 -12.67 -4.80
CA VAL A 132 -4.10 -12.85 -5.97
C VAL A 132 -3.27 -12.85 -7.25
N VAL A 133 -2.60 -11.73 -7.55
CA VAL A 133 -1.76 -11.59 -8.75
C VAL A 133 -0.35 -11.22 -8.35
N VAL A 134 0.64 -11.95 -8.85
CA VAL A 134 2.06 -11.61 -8.68
C VAL A 134 2.79 -11.70 -10.01
N PHE A 135 3.25 -10.56 -10.54
CA PHE A 135 4.07 -10.53 -11.75
C PHE A 135 5.49 -10.10 -11.38
N GLU A 136 6.47 -10.91 -11.73
CA GLU A 136 7.88 -10.70 -11.36
C GLU A 136 8.75 -10.50 -12.61
N SER A 137 9.57 -9.45 -12.62
CA SER A 137 10.51 -9.13 -13.69
C SER A 137 9.86 -9.10 -15.08
N CYS A 138 8.64 -8.56 -15.18
CA CYS A 138 7.90 -8.47 -16.44
C CYS A 138 8.07 -7.10 -17.10
N ARG A 139 7.96 -7.04 -18.43
CA ARG A 139 7.97 -5.79 -19.20
C ARG A 139 6.76 -5.64 -20.09
N GLY A 140 6.16 -4.46 -20.17
CA GLY A 140 4.93 -4.26 -20.95
C GLY A 140 3.76 -4.97 -20.30
N VAL A 141 3.44 -4.56 -19.07
CA VAL A 141 2.36 -5.15 -18.25
C VAL A 141 1.11 -4.28 -18.36
N ARG A 142 -0.03 -4.88 -18.72
CA ARG A 142 -1.33 -4.20 -18.78
C ARG A 142 -2.38 -4.88 -17.91
N ILE A 143 -2.85 -4.23 -16.85
CA ILE A 143 -3.96 -4.70 -16.02
C ILE A 143 -5.10 -3.70 -16.14
N GLU A 144 -6.26 -4.10 -16.66
CA GLU A 144 -7.24 -3.10 -17.09
C GLU A 144 -8.71 -3.54 -17.02
N ARG A 145 -9.56 -2.66 -16.48
CA ARG A 145 -11.04 -2.76 -16.49
C ARG A 145 -11.63 -4.00 -15.81
N LEU A 146 -11.03 -4.51 -14.74
CA LEU A 146 -11.53 -5.70 -14.03
C LEU A 146 -11.80 -5.42 -12.55
N GLU A 147 -12.59 -6.27 -11.92
CA GLU A 147 -12.86 -6.24 -10.48
C GLU A 147 -12.13 -7.39 -9.76
N ILE A 148 -11.50 -7.11 -8.62
CA ILE A 148 -10.97 -8.13 -7.70
C ILE A 148 -11.61 -7.94 -6.34
N VAL A 149 -12.15 -9.00 -5.76
CA VAL A 149 -12.80 -8.95 -4.46
C VAL A 149 -12.24 -9.98 -3.49
N ASP A 150 -12.30 -9.63 -2.21
CA ASP A 150 -12.00 -10.52 -1.08
C ASP A 150 -10.62 -11.17 -1.18
N SER A 151 -9.57 -10.37 -1.39
CA SER A 151 -8.20 -10.88 -1.35
C SER A 151 -7.85 -11.43 0.03
N PRO A 152 -7.23 -12.63 0.13
CA PRO A 152 -6.69 -13.13 1.40
C PRO A 152 -5.38 -12.47 1.82
N MET A 153 -4.64 -11.84 0.90
CA MET A 153 -3.35 -11.17 1.15
C MET A 153 -3.20 -9.98 0.17
N TRP A 154 -2.00 -9.54 -0.18
CA TRP A 154 -1.76 -8.53 -1.20
C TRP A 154 -2.42 -8.92 -2.53
N THR A 155 -3.14 -7.97 -3.12
CA THR A 155 -4.05 -8.23 -4.23
C THR A 155 -3.29 -8.23 -5.55
N LEU A 156 -2.78 -7.07 -5.97
CA LEU A 156 -1.92 -6.93 -7.14
C LEU A 156 -0.50 -6.62 -6.68
N HIS A 157 0.44 -7.53 -6.92
CA HIS A 157 1.84 -7.34 -6.56
C HIS A 157 2.74 -7.43 -7.80
N LEU A 158 3.23 -6.28 -8.23
CA LEU A 158 4.12 -6.17 -9.38
C LEU A 158 5.53 -5.97 -8.85
N VAL A 159 6.42 -6.91 -9.16
CA VAL A 159 7.77 -7.00 -8.62
C VAL A 159 8.76 -6.78 -9.74
N ASN A 160 9.57 -5.74 -9.62
CA ASN A 160 10.63 -5.37 -10.56
C ASN A 160 10.13 -5.31 -12.03
N CYS A 161 8.91 -4.82 -12.25
CA CYS A 161 8.33 -4.70 -13.58
C CYS A 161 8.66 -3.34 -14.22
N ASP A 162 8.72 -3.30 -15.55
CA ASP A 162 9.01 -2.11 -16.34
C ASP A 162 7.95 -1.90 -17.42
N ASP A 163 7.59 -0.66 -17.73
CA ASP A 163 6.49 -0.31 -18.64
C ASP A 163 5.17 -0.96 -18.19
N VAL A 164 4.56 -0.36 -17.16
CA VAL A 164 3.39 -0.90 -16.45
C VAL A 164 2.22 0.06 -16.58
N TYR A 165 1.07 -0.47 -16.98
CA TYR A 165 -0.20 0.25 -16.98
C TYR A 165 -1.26 -0.50 -16.18
N VAL A 166 -1.84 0.19 -15.20
CA VAL A 166 -3.01 -0.28 -14.43
C VAL A 166 -4.14 0.73 -14.56
N GLY A 167 -5.24 0.35 -15.21
CA GLY A 167 -6.29 1.30 -15.58
C GLY A 167 -7.70 0.79 -15.31
N GLY A 168 -8.57 1.58 -14.66
CA GLY A 168 -9.98 1.21 -14.49
C GLY A 168 -10.21 -0.05 -13.65
N VAL A 169 -9.26 -0.41 -12.79
CA VAL A 169 -9.35 -1.59 -11.93
C VAL A 169 -10.11 -1.25 -10.66
N LYS A 170 -10.98 -2.17 -10.23
CA LYS A 170 -11.69 -2.09 -8.97
C LYS A 170 -11.20 -3.16 -8.00
N ILE A 171 -10.83 -2.79 -6.79
CA ILE A 171 -10.43 -3.73 -5.72
C ILE A 171 -11.30 -3.49 -4.49
N LEU A 172 -12.05 -4.50 -4.07
CA LEU A 172 -12.87 -4.44 -2.86
C LEU A 172 -12.49 -5.58 -1.91
N ASN A 173 -11.64 -5.29 -0.93
CA ASN A 173 -11.25 -6.25 0.09
C ASN A 173 -11.97 -6.01 1.41
N ASN A 174 -12.15 -7.08 2.17
CA ASN A 174 -12.68 -6.99 3.52
C ASN A 174 -11.81 -6.08 4.41
N ARG A 175 -12.40 -5.00 4.93
CA ARG A 175 -11.75 -3.95 5.72
C ARG A 175 -11.17 -4.39 7.07
N ARG A 176 -11.40 -5.63 7.49
CA ARG A 176 -10.84 -6.20 8.72
C ARG A 176 -9.71 -7.19 8.46
N MET A 177 -9.50 -7.64 7.23
CA MET A 177 -8.46 -8.63 6.90
C MET A 177 -7.09 -7.96 6.72
N PRO A 178 -6.11 -8.15 7.62
CA PRO A 178 -4.79 -7.51 7.52
C PRO A 178 -4.01 -7.95 6.27
N ASN A 179 -3.03 -7.15 5.85
CA ASN A 179 -2.15 -7.43 4.71
C ASN A 179 -2.92 -7.62 3.39
N THR A 180 -4.03 -6.89 3.20
CA THR A 180 -4.84 -6.91 1.98
C THR A 180 -4.61 -5.68 1.12
N ASP A 181 -3.34 -5.32 0.93
CA ASP A 181 -2.92 -4.22 0.09
C ASP A 181 -3.57 -4.33 -1.31
N GLY A 182 -3.97 -3.19 -1.87
CA GLY A 182 -4.65 -3.14 -3.16
C GLY A 182 -3.67 -3.36 -4.31
N LEU A 183 -2.89 -2.31 -4.62
CA LEU A 183 -1.84 -2.36 -5.63
C LEU A 183 -0.47 -2.12 -4.98
N VAL A 184 0.41 -3.10 -5.08
CA VAL A 184 1.80 -3.05 -4.61
C VAL A 184 2.73 -2.99 -5.83
N LEU A 185 3.35 -1.83 -6.02
CA LEU A 185 4.41 -1.59 -7.02
C LEU A 185 5.76 -1.73 -6.34
N ASP A 186 6.36 -2.92 -6.40
CA ASP A 186 7.61 -3.24 -5.75
C ASP A 186 8.78 -3.14 -6.75
N ALA A 187 9.61 -2.11 -6.65
CA ALA A 187 10.69 -1.79 -7.59
C ALA A 187 10.24 -1.68 -9.07
N CYS A 188 9.03 -1.16 -9.30
CA CYS A 188 8.50 -0.96 -10.65
C CYS A 188 8.94 0.37 -11.26
N ARG A 189 9.09 0.39 -12.59
CA ARG A 189 9.59 1.54 -13.35
C ARG A 189 8.65 1.88 -14.51
N HIS A 190 8.59 3.16 -14.88
CA HIS A 190 7.75 3.67 -15.98
C HIS A 190 6.31 3.18 -15.84
N THR A 191 5.67 3.55 -14.71
CA THR A 191 4.38 3.00 -14.32
C THR A 191 3.31 4.08 -14.31
N VAL A 192 2.17 3.78 -14.92
CA VAL A 192 0.95 4.60 -14.85
C VAL A 192 -0.17 3.81 -14.19
N VAL A 193 -0.75 4.38 -13.14
CA VAL A 193 -1.97 3.88 -12.49
C VAL A 193 -3.05 4.95 -12.62
N GLU A 194 -4.17 4.62 -13.25
CA GLU A 194 -5.25 5.61 -13.43
C GLU A 194 -6.67 5.06 -13.38
N ASP A 195 -7.58 5.93 -12.96
CA ASP A 195 -9.03 5.65 -12.98
C ASP A 195 -9.45 4.41 -12.17
N CYS A 196 -8.69 4.07 -11.11
CA CYS A 196 -8.95 2.91 -10.24
C CYS A 196 -9.84 3.26 -9.03
N ASP A 197 -10.57 2.26 -8.54
CA ASP A 197 -11.40 2.33 -7.32
C ASP A 197 -10.96 1.22 -6.34
N ILE A 198 -10.30 1.57 -5.25
CA ILE A 198 -9.61 0.63 -4.37
C ILE A 198 -10.03 0.84 -2.92
N ALA A 199 -10.62 -0.18 -2.29
CA ALA A 199 -10.98 -0.20 -0.88
C ALA A 199 -10.40 -1.43 -0.18
N THR A 200 -9.47 -1.22 0.75
CA THR A 200 -8.67 -2.30 1.37
C THR A 200 -8.52 -2.18 2.88
N ALA A 201 -8.30 -3.27 3.61
CA ALA A 201 -7.97 -3.12 5.03
C ALA A 201 -6.60 -2.47 5.19
N ASP A 202 -5.62 -2.96 4.43
CA ASP A 202 -4.26 -2.44 4.44
C ASP A 202 -4.06 -1.39 3.34
N ASP A 203 -2.83 -1.12 2.94
CA ASP A 203 -2.49 -0.04 2.01
C ASP A 203 -3.29 -0.07 0.69
N GLY A 204 -3.74 1.09 0.20
CA GLY A 204 -4.51 1.16 -1.05
C GLY A 204 -3.63 0.98 -2.29
N ILE A 205 -2.85 2.02 -2.61
CA ILE A 205 -1.81 1.99 -3.65
C ILE A 205 -0.47 2.23 -2.94
N CYS A 206 0.42 1.25 -3.01
CA CYS A 206 1.63 1.16 -2.22
C CYS A 206 2.85 0.94 -3.12
N LEU A 207 3.83 1.82 -3.06
CA LEU A 207 5.12 1.62 -3.72
C LEU A 207 6.11 1.05 -2.70
N LYS A 208 6.86 0.02 -3.09
CA LYS A 208 7.85 -0.66 -2.25
C LYS A 208 9.15 -0.86 -3.02
N THR A 209 10.22 -1.13 -2.30
CA THR A 209 11.45 -1.72 -2.83
C THR A 209 11.92 -2.78 -1.83
N SER A 210 11.55 -4.03 -2.06
CA SER A 210 11.84 -5.16 -1.18
C SER A 210 13.30 -5.63 -1.27
N ALA A 211 13.70 -6.43 -0.29
CA ALA A 211 14.94 -7.18 -0.36
C ALA A 211 14.76 -8.51 -1.12
N GLY A 212 15.74 -8.83 -1.96
CA GLY A 212 15.87 -10.14 -2.58
C GLY A 212 16.41 -11.20 -1.61
N PRO A 213 16.56 -12.46 -2.08
CA PRO A 213 17.10 -13.56 -1.27
C PRO A 213 18.53 -13.30 -0.74
N ASP A 214 19.31 -12.47 -1.44
CA ASP A 214 20.65 -12.03 -1.06
C ASP A 214 20.66 -10.83 -0.09
N ARG A 215 19.47 -10.38 0.33
CA ARG A 215 19.20 -9.23 1.20
C ARG A 215 19.57 -7.87 0.60
N GLN A 216 19.85 -7.81 -0.71
CA GLN A 216 20.00 -6.55 -1.43
C GLN A 216 18.65 -6.08 -1.96
N ALA A 217 18.54 -4.81 -2.32
CA ALA A 217 17.35 -4.30 -3.01
C ALA A 217 17.11 -5.09 -4.30
N ILE A 218 15.86 -5.48 -4.56
CA ILE A 218 15.50 -6.14 -5.83
C ILE A 218 15.54 -5.19 -7.04
N GLY A 219 15.59 -3.88 -6.77
CA GLY A 219 15.64 -2.81 -7.75
C GLY A 219 15.19 -1.49 -7.15
N GLU A 220 15.02 -0.51 -8.02
CA GLU A 220 14.55 0.85 -7.71
C GLU A 220 13.14 1.05 -8.26
N CYS A 221 12.38 1.97 -7.65
CA CYS A 221 11.05 2.35 -8.11
C CYS A 221 11.08 3.77 -8.67
N GLU A 222 10.89 3.91 -9.99
CA GLU A 222 11.14 5.18 -10.68
C GLU A 222 10.04 5.55 -11.68
N ASN A 223 9.81 6.85 -11.87
CA ASN A 223 8.89 7.38 -12.88
C ASN A 223 7.49 6.76 -12.75
N VAL A 224 6.86 6.96 -11.60
CA VAL A 224 5.53 6.44 -11.29
C VAL A 224 4.51 7.58 -11.23
N LEU A 225 3.43 7.45 -12.01
CA LEU A 225 2.29 8.35 -11.99
C LEU A 225 1.04 7.60 -11.52
N VAL A 226 0.44 8.08 -10.44
CA VAL A 226 -0.86 7.61 -9.94
C VAL A 226 -1.85 8.76 -10.05
N ARG A 227 -2.95 8.59 -10.78
CA ARG A 227 -3.91 9.67 -10.98
C ARG A 227 -5.37 9.27 -11.10
N ARG A 228 -6.28 10.17 -10.72
CA ARG A 228 -7.74 9.97 -10.84
C ARG A 228 -8.24 8.70 -10.16
N CYS A 229 -7.60 8.29 -9.06
CA CYS A 229 -8.01 7.13 -8.29
C CYS A 229 -8.91 7.53 -7.11
N LEU A 230 -9.92 6.71 -6.85
CA LEU A 230 -10.72 6.72 -5.62
C LEU A 230 -10.15 5.64 -4.69
N VAL A 231 -9.70 6.01 -3.50
CA VAL A 231 -8.99 5.08 -2.61
C VAL A 231 -9.48 5.19 -1.17
N ALA A 232 -9.72 4.06 -0.51
CA ALA A 232 -9.98 3.95 0.90
C ALA A 232 -9.05 2.92 1.52
N SER A 233 -8.55 3.14 2.74
CA SER A 233 -7.70 2.17 3.46
C SER A 233 -7.84 2.27 4.99
N ASN A 234 -7.91 1.16 5.72
CA ASN A 234 -7.82 1.23 7.20
C ASN A 234 -6.35 1.41 7.66
N SER A 235 -5.39 1.38 6.74
CA SER A 235 -3.96 1.66 6.93
C SER A 235 -3.60 2.98 6.22
N CYS A 236 -3.07 2.95 5.00
CA CYS A 236 -2.75 4.16 4.23
C CYS A 236 -3.21 4.08 2.78
N ALA A 237 -3.98 5.07 2.31
CA ALA A 237 -4.56 5.04 0.97
C ALA A 237 -3.49 5.16 -0.14
N LEU A 238 -2.62 6.16 -0.06
CA LEU A 238 -1.55 6.41 -1.04
C LEU A 238 -0.19 6.40 -0.33
N LYS A 239 0.62 5.37 -0.58
CA LYS A 239 1.80 5.07 0.23
C LYS A 239 3.06 4.80 -0.58
N ILE A 240 4.20 5.22 -0.02
CA ILE A 240 5.54 4.77 -0.37
C ILE A 240 6.17 4.15 0.89
N GLY A 241 6.66 2.91 0.78
CA GLY A 241 7.23 2.11 1.85
C GLY A 241 6.29 1.01 2.39
N THR A 242 6.60 0.34 3.49
CA THR A 242 7.73 0.60 4.39
C THR A 242 9.03 -0.02 3.90
N GLU A 243 8.95 -1.13 3.16
CA GLU A 243 10.06 -1.76 2.48
C GLU A 243 10.66 -0.75 1.51
N SER A 244 11.85 -0.27 1.85
CA SER A 244 12.50 0.87 1.20
C SER A 244 13.99 0.59 0.98
N TYR A 245 14.32 -0.60 0.48
CA TYR A 245 15.70 -1.04 0.31
C TYR A 245 16.39 -0.36 -0.88
N GLY A 246 15.62 -0.11 -1.94
CA GLY A 246 16.06 0.60 -3.14
C GLY A 246 15.45 1.99 -3.22
N ASP A 247 16.02 2.84 -4.07
CA ASP A 247 15.60 4.23 -4.20
C ASP A 247 14.21 4.35 -4.85
N PHE A 248 13.51 5.42 -4.48
CA PHE A 248 12.27 5.89 -5.09
C PHE A 248 12.52 7.27 -5.70
N THR A 249 12.33 7.41 -7.02
CA THR A 249 12.62 8.66 -7.73
C THR A 249 11.52 9.05 -8.70
N GLY A 250 11.05 10.30 -8.63
CA GLY A 250 10.08 10.81 -9.60
C GLY A 250 8.72 10.13 -9.47
N VAL A 251 8.10 10.24 -8.29
CA VAL A 251 6.78 9.67 -8.00
C VAL A 251 5.76 10.79 -7.86
N VAL A 252 4.67 10.71 -8.62
CA VAL A 252 3.58 11.68 -8.61
C VAL A 252 2.26 11.00 -8.31
N PHE A 253 1.57 11.49 -7.28
CA PHE A 253 0.16 11.22 -7.03
C PHE A 253 -0.63 12.49 -7.34
N GLU A 254 -1.59 12.43 -8.26
CA GLU A 254 -2.39 13.61 -8.63
C GLU A 254 -3.86 13.34 -8.90
N ASP A 255 -4.72 14.32 -8.63
CA ASP A 255 -6.16 14.24 -8.92
C ASP A 255 -6.86 13.03 -8.27
N CYS A 256 -6.36 12.58 -7.11
CA CYS A 256 -6.93 11.45 -6.37
C CYS A 256 -7.92 11.91 -5.29
N ARG A 257 -8.83 11.02 -4.93
CA ARG A 257 -9.74 11.20 -3.78
C ARG A 257 -9.55 10.06 -2.80
N VAL A 258 -9.12 10.39 -1.60
CA VAL A 258 -9.11 9.47 -0.46
C VAL A 258 -10.39 9.63 0.33
N HIS A 259 -11.09 8.54 0.58
CA HIS A 259 -12.29 8.52 1.42
C HIS A 259 -12.24 7.39 2.44
N ASP A 260 -12.94 7.56 3.57
CA ASP A 260 -13.09 6.50 4.58
C ASP A 260 -11.75 5.80 4.91
N SER A 261 -10.71 6.61 5.13
CA SER A 261 -9.34 6.12 5.28
C SER A 261 -8.78 6.45 6.66
N ASN A 262 -7.89 5.60 7.17
CA ASN A 262 -7.12 5.95 8.35
C ASN A 262 -6.09 7.03 8.00
N ARG A 263 -5.18 6.72 7.07
CA ARG A 263 -4.26 7.71 6.51
C ARG A 263 -4.57 8.05 5.07
N GLY A 264 -4.38 9.32 4.72
CA GLY A 264 -4.43 9.82 3.35
C GLY A 264 -3.16 9.44 2.59
N LEU A 265 -2.10 10.19 2.88
CA LEU A 265 -0.83 10.15 2.16
C LEU A 265 0.29 9.68 3.10
N GLY A 266 1.18 8.80 2.64
CA GLY A 266 2.17 8.16 3.50
C GLY A 266 3.53 7.93 2.86
N LEU A 267 4.61 8.44 3.47
CA LEU A 267 6.00 8.09 3.14
C LEU A 267 6.68 7.45 4.34
N PHE A 268 7.21 6.24 4.17
CA PHE A 268 7.82 5.47 5.25
C PHE A 268 9.20 4.97 4.83
N SER A 269 10.24 5.76 5.11
CA SER A 269 11.63 5.36 4.88
C SER A 269 12.18 4.59 6.08
N ARG A 270 12.74 3.42 5.82
CA ARG A 270 13.22 2.47 6.83
C ARG A 270 14.53 1.76 6.46
N ASP A 271 14.72 1.39 5.19
CA ASP A 271 15.67 0.32 4.81
C ASP A 271 16.88 0.76 3.96
N GLY A 272 17.13 2.06 3.84
CA GLY A 272 18.36 2.62 3.28
C GLY A 272 18.18 3.32 1.94
N GLY A 273 17.16 2.93 1.17
CA GLY A 273 16.80 3.58 -0.08
C GLY A 273 16.32 5.01 0.13
N HIS A 274 16.80 5.91 -0.72
CA HIS A 274 16.41 7.31 -0.74
C HIS A 274 15.04 7.49 -1.39
N MET A 275 14.28 8.49 -0.94
CA MET A 275 13.04 8.91 -1.60
C MET A 275 13.23 10.34 -2.10
N THR A 276 13.29 10.54 -3.41
CA THR A 276 13.63 11.82 -4.03
C THR A 276 12.59 12.21 -5.07
N ASP A 277 12.25 13.51 -5.12
CA ASP A 277 11.30 14.08 -6.10
C ASP A 277 9.92 13.42 -6.02
N ILE A 278 9.30 13.53 -4.85
CA ILE A 278 7.98 12.98 -4.56
C ILE A 278 6.96 14.10 -4.52
N ARG A 279 5.85 13.93 -5.24
CA ARG A 279 4.80 14.95 -5.34
C ARG A 279 3.41 14.38 -5.07
N PHE A 280 2.67 15.04 -4.20
CA PHE A 280 1.22 14.87 -4.03
C PHE A 280 0.53 16.17 -4.44
N SER A 281 -0.37 16.13 -5.42
CA SER A 281 -1.01 17.35 -5.94
C SER A 281 -2.50 17.17 -6.20
N ARG A 282 -3.33 18.13 -5.77
CA ARG A 282 -4.78 18.14 -6.04
C ARG A 282 -5.47 16.90 -5.49
N ILE A 283 -5.36 16.70 -4.18
CA ILE A 283 -5.91 15.53 -3.49
C ILE A 283 -6.97 15.97 -2.48
N GLU A 284 -8.11 15.28 -2.50
CA GLU A 284 -9.12 15.36 -1.45
C GLU A 284 -8.98 14.20 -0.48
N VAL A 285 -9.03 14.46 0.83
CA VAL A 285 -8.90 13.44 1.88
C VAL A 285 -10.07 13.46 2.86
N ASP A 286 -10.54 12.29 3.25
CA ASP A 286 -11.40 12.07 4.42
C ASP A 286 -10.77 11.00 5.31
N CYS A 287 -10.05 11.47 6.32
CA CYS A 287 -9.28 10.63 7.23
C CYS A 287 -9.94 10.54 8.61
N HIS A 288 -10.01 9.33 9.17
CA HIS A 288 -10.60 9.07 10.47
C HIS A 288 -9.76 8.09 11.30
N GLU A 289 -9.90 8.12 12.62
CA GLU A 289 -9.18 7.20 13.49
C GLU A 289 -9.66 5.74 13.33
N THR A 290 -8.73 4.80 13.30
CA THR A 290 -9.03 3.37 13.48
C THR A 290 -8.49 2.85 14.80
N LEU A 291 -8.90 1.62 15.17
CA LEU A 291 -8.27 0.88 16.25
C LEU A 291 -6.81 0.55 15.91
N ASP A 292 -6.02 0.29 16.95
CA ASP A 292 -4.55 0.14 16.89
C ASP A 292 -4.06 -1.04 16.01
N GLY A 293 -4.96 -1.94 15.59
CA GLY A 293 -4.64 -3.09 14.74
C GLY A 293 -4.16 -2.72 13.34
N PHE A 294 -4.48 -1.50 12.89
CA PHE A 294 -3.88 -0.89 11.70
C PHE A 294 -2.93 0.23 12.12
N TRP A 295 -1.93 0.50 11.29
CA TRP A 295 -1.09 1.67 11.48
C TRP A 295 -1.88 2.92 11.12
N GLY A 296 -1.86 3.91 12.00
CA GLY A 296 -2.44 5.24 11.77
C GLY A 296 -3.41 5.69 12.84
N SER A 297 -3.65 6.99 12.80
CA SER A 297 -4.40 7.77 13.77
C SER A 297 -5.22 8.87 13.08
N GLY A 298 -5.68 8.66 11.84
CA GLY A 298 -6.50 9.62 11.12
C GLY A 298 -5.71 10.72 10.37
N GLU A 299 -4.45 10.50 9.99
CA GLU A 299 -3.59 11.53 9.39
C GLU A 299 -3.90 11.82 7.91
N ALA A 300 -3.99 13.09 7.52
CA ALA A 300 -4.06 13.47 6.10
C ALA A 300 -2.74 13.20 5.35
N LEU A 301 -1.61 13.43 6.02
CA LEU A 301 -0.25 13.23 5.51
C LEU A 301 0.66 12.76 6.64
N THR A 302 1.34 11.64 6.42
CA THR A 302 2.36 11.09 7.33
C THR A 302 3.67 10.87 6.57
N VAL A 303 4.77 11.40 7.07
CA VAL A 303 6.12 11.11 6.57
C VAL A 303 6.97 10.68 7.75
N THR A 304 7.57 9.50 7.67
CA THR A 304 8.43 8.98 8.73
C THR A 304 9.76 8.49 8.16
N VAL A 305 10.86 8.98 8.72
CA VAL A 305 12.22 8.52 8.42
C VAL A 305 12.81 7.95 9.71
N VAL A 306 12.74 6.62 9.83
CA VAL A 306 13.05 5.90 11.07
C VAL A 306 13.93 4.72 10.72
N ASP A 307 15.06 4.55 11.39
CA ASP A 307 15.90 3.38 11.13
C ASP A 307 15.11 2.10 11.43
N ARG A 308 15.05 1.18 10.45
CA ARG A 308 14.35 -0.10 10.61
C ARG A 308 14.85 -0.87 11.83
N ILE A 309 16.17 -0.96 11.92
CA ILE A 309 16.96 -1.51 13.03
C ILE A 309 18.29 -0.73 13.08
N PRO A 310 19.04 -0.73 14.20
CA PRO A 310 20.27 0.07 14.31
C PRO A 310 21.32 -0.15 13.20
N THR A 311 21.36 -1.36 12.62
CA THR A 311 22.28 -1.74 11.54
C THR A 311 21.71 -1.56 10.13
N ARG A 312 20.42 -1.26 9.99
CA ARG A 312 19.76 -0.95 8.72
C ARG A 312 19.03 0.38 8.88
N ARG A 313 19.75 1.44 8.54
CA ARG A 313 19.29 2.82 8.69
C ARG A 313 18.36 3.21 7.55
N ALA A 314 17.48 4.17 7.81
CA ALA A 314 16.62 4.75 6.80
C ALA A 314 17.42 5.55 5.76
N GLY A 315 16.93 5.59 4.53
CA GLY A 315 17.40 6.55 3.53
C GLY A 315 16.70 7.90 3.70
N ALA A 316 17.36 8.96 3.29
CA ALA A 316 16.81 10.31 3.40
C ALA A 316 15.63 10.52 2.43
N VAL A 317 14.66 11.35 2.85
CA VAL A 317 13.61 11.88 1.97
C VAL A 317 14.04 13.26 1.49
N ARG A 318 13.97 13.53 0.18
CA ARG A 318 14.39 14.79 -0.43
C ARG A 318 13.38 15.31 -1.44
N ASN A 319 13.18 16.63 -1.48
CA ASN A 319 12.30 17.30 -2.43
C ASN A 319 10.88 16.72 -2.42
N LEU A 320 10.23 16.81 -1.26
CA LEU A 320 8.82 16.44 -1.10
C LEU A 320 7.95 17.68 -1.35
N VAL A 321 7.04 17.57 -2.31
CA VAL A 321 6.05 18.60 -2.60
C VAL A 321 4.65 18.07 -2.32
N VAL A 322 3.91 18.75 -1.45
CA VAL A 322 2.48 18.51 -1.24
C VAL A 322 1.73 19.81 -1.52
N GLU A 323 0.82 19.78 -2.50
CA GLU A 323 0.05 20.96 -2.85
C GLU A 323 -1.40 20.70 -3.23
N ASP A 324 -2.27 21.68 -2.96
CA ASP A 324 -3.71 21.56 -3.21
C ASP A 324 -4.34 20.33 -2.49
N LEU A 325 -3.94 20.14 -1.23
CA LEU A 325 -4.51 19.11 -0.35
C LEU A 325 -5.68 19.70 0.44
N ARG A 326 -6.86 19.07 0.33
CA ARG A 326 -8.07 19.54 1.01
C ARG A 326 -8.88 18.41 1.63
N GLY A 327 -9.76 18.74 2.57
CA GLY A 327 -10.72 17.78 3.12
C GLY A 327 -10.71 17.77 4.64
N GLN A 328 -10.77 16.59 5.25
CA GLN A 328 -10.89 16.44 6.70
C GLN A 328 -10.01 15.32 7.26
N MET A 329 -9.61 15.48 8.51
CA MET A 329 -8.79 14.52 9.25
C MET A 329 -9.16 14.51 10.73
N ASP A 330 -9.11 13.34 11.36
CA ASP A 330 -9.28 13.23 12.82
C ASP A 330 -7.94 13.37 13.56
N GLY A 331 -6.84 13.00 12.91
CA GLY A 331 -5.48 13.12 13.41
C GLY A 331 -4.82 14.46 13.04
N ALA A 332 -3.53 14.42 12.73
CA ALA A 332 -2.74 15.57 12.29
C ALA A 332 -1.97 15.25 11.01
N ILE A 333 -1.44 16.28 10.33
CA ILE A 333 -0.31 16.09 9.43
C ILE A 333 0.94 15.87 10.29
N ALA A 334 1.71 14.81 10.04
CA ALA A 334 2.90 14.47 10.83
C ALA A 334 4.10 14.13 9.93
N LEU A 335 5.15 14.94 9.97
CA LEU A 335 6.41 14.66 9.26
C LEU A 335 7.54 14.54 10.28
N VAL A 336 8.06 13.33 10.50
CA VAL A 336 9.00 13.04 11.59
C VAL A 336 10.18 12.22 11.11
N SER A 337 11.39 12.72 11.35
CA SER A 337 12.61 11.93 11.27
C SER A 337 13.20 11.69 12.65
N THR A 338 13.47 10.43 12.97
CA THR A 338 14.35 10.04 14.09
C THR A 338 15.71 9.52 13.59
N SER A 339 15.83 9.26 12.29
CA SER A 339 17.09 8.89 11.65
C SER A 339 17.99 10.10 11.42
N ALA A 340 19.30 9.86 11.42
CA ALA A 340 20.30 10.82 10.98
C ALA A 340 20.18 11.18 9.49
N ALA A 341 19.47 10.37 8.69
CA ALA A 341 19.24 10.64 7.27
C ALA A 341 18.36 11.88 7.04
N LYS A 342 17.42 12.17 7.95
CA LYS A 342 16.50 13.32 7.94
C LYS A 342 15.59 13.41 6.71
N ILE A 343 14.73 14.44 6.74
CA ILE A 343 13.87 14.87 5.63
C ILE A 343 14.42 16.24 5.16
N HIS A 344 14.58 16.43 3.86
CA HIS A 344 15.20 17.64 3.28
C HIS A 344 14.33 18.24 2.18
N GLY A 345 14.13 19.56 2.18
CA GLY A 345 13.42 20.25 1.11
C GLY A 345 11.96 19.80 1.03
N VAL A 346 11.15 20.30 1.95
CA VAL A 346 9.70 20.06 1.98
C VAL A 346 8.96 21.32 1.59
N ARG A 347 8.07 21.24 0.61
CA ARG A 347 7.13 22.30 0.28
C ARG A 347 5.70 21.83 0.52
N LEU A 348 5.03 22.49 1.46
CA LEU A 348 3.60 22.33 1.71
C LEU A 348 2.90 23.62 1.24
N SER A 349 2.01 23.53 0.26
CA SER A 349 1.32 24.71 -0.25
C SER A 349 -0.17 24.51 -0.48
N ARG A 350 -0.98 25.53 -0.17
CA ARG A 350 -2.43 25.54 -0.43
C ARG A 350 -3.14 24.35 0.25
N LEU A 351 -2.91 24.19 1.55
CA LEU A 351 -3.57 23.18 2.37
C LEU A 351 -4.88 23.73 2.94
N ARG A 352 -5.99 22.99 2.82
CA ARG A 352 -7.30 23.38 3.37
C ARG A 352 -7.97 22.20 4.07
N LEU A 353 -7.68 22.02 5.36
CA LEU A 353 -8.11 20.85 6.11
C LEU A 353 -8.98 21.21 7.31
N ARG A 354 -10.04 20.43 7.53
CA ARG A 354 -10.83 20.47 8.76
C ARG A 354 -10.38 19.37 9.70
N GLN A 355 -9.84 19.74 10.85
CA GLN A 355 -9.47 18.82 11.91
C GLN A 355 -10.70 18.54 12.79
N ARG A 356 -11.01 17.26 13.03
CA ARG A 356 -12.16 16.84 13.86
C ARG A 356 -11.67 16.06 15.07
N LYS A 357 -12.49 16.01 16.13
CA LYS A 357 -12.22 15.11 17.25
C LYS A 357 -12.59 13.68 16.85
N GLY A 358 -11.59 12.83 16.69
CA GLY A 358 -11.79 11.41 16.47
C GLY A 358 -12.41 10.71 17.69
N PRO A 359 -13.14 9.59 17.49
CA PRO A 359 -13.89 8.91 18.54
C PRO A 359 -13.04 8.00 19.44
N LEU A 360 -11.82 7.63 19.03
CA LEU A 360 -10.94 6.68 19.70
C LEU A 360 -9.81 7.37 20.48
N GLY A 361 -9.48 8.61 20.14
CA GLY A 361 -8.37 9.36 20.71
C GLY A 361 -7.00 8.85 20.29
N THR A 362 -6.92 7.98 19.28
CA THR A 362 -5.65 7.51 18.71
C THR A 362 -4.88 8.65 18.03
N GLY A 363 -5.60 9.65 17.51
CA GLY A 363 -5.10 10.91 16.95
C GLY A 363 -4.21 11.70 17.89
N LEU A 364 -4.35 11.56 19.22
CA LEU A 364 -3.53 12.30 20.20
C LEU A 364 -2.04 11.91 20.19
N ARG A 365 -1.65 10.94 19.36
CA ARG A 365 -0.29 10.44 19.19
C ARG A 365 0.08 10.37 17.72
N TYR A 366 1.33 10.63 17.39
CA TYR A 366 1.87 10.32 16.06
C TYR A 366 2.44 8.90 16.04
N ASP A 367 2.34 8.24 14.90
CA ASP A 367 2.69 6.85 14.73
C ASP A 367 4.02 6.67 13.97
N LEU A 368 5.01 6.10 14.64
CA LEU A 368 6.33 5.77 14.07
C LEU A 368 6.45 4.31 13.63
N ARG A 369 5.39 3.50 13.77
CA ARG A 369 5.40 2.10 13.34
C ARG A 369 5.61 1.99 11.82
N PRO A 370 6.21 0.88 11.36
CA PRO A 370 6.85 -0.15 12.15
C PRO A 370 8.17 0.35 12.74
N THR A 371 8.40 -0.07 13.97
CA THR A 371 9.66 0.08 14.71
C THR A 371 10.35 -1.29 14.80
N ASN A 372 11.57 -1.34 15.33
CA ASN A 372 12.26 -2.62 15.60
C ASN A 372 11.42 -3.59 16.46
N ALA A 373 10.61 -3.07 17.38
CA ALA A 373 9.75 -3.88 18.24
C ALA A 373 8.61 -4.59 17.48
N ASP A 374 8.17 -4.04 16.35
CA ASP A 374 7.14 -4.65 15.53
C ASP A 374 7.73 -5.79 14.68
N ILE A 375 9.01 -5.73 14.36
CA ILE A 375 9.65 -6.65 13.40
C ILE A 375 10.34 -7.82 14.08
N ALA A 376 10.91 -7.56 15.25
CA ALA A 376 11.51 -8.55 16.11
C ALA A 376 10.99 -8.36 17.55
N PRO A 377 9.68 -8.59 17.80
CA PRO A 377 9.15 -8.53 19.15
C PRO A 377 9.90 -9.52 20.06
N SER A 378 10.13 -9.15 21.31
CA SER A 378 10.68 -10.09 22.30
C SER A 378 9.67 -11.20 22.58
N ALA A 379 10.14 -12.35 23.09
CA ALA A 379 9.26 -13.48 23.42
C ALA A 379 8.16 -13.12 24.44
N ASP A 380 8.40 -12.11 25.28
CA ASP A 380 7.46 -11.64 26.30
C ASP A 380 6.57 -10.48 25.81
N ALA A 381 6.79 -9.98 24.59
CA ALA A 381 6.01 -8.86 24.06
C ALA A 381 4.63 -9.34 23.60
N ALA A 382 3.59 -8.61 23.99
CA ALA A 382 2.24 -8.89 23.51
C ALA A 382 2.02 -8.24 22.13
N GLY A 383 1.67 -9.03 21.13
CA GLY A 383 1.23 -8.50 19.84
C GLY A 383 1.49 -9.39 18.64
N ARG A 384 1.37 -8.79 17.46
CA ARG A 384 1.54 -9.45 16.16
C ARG A 384 2.72 -8.82 15.43
N ALA A 385 3.72 -9.66 15.12
CA ALA A 385 4.87 -9.25 14.33
C ALA A 385 4.43 -8.61 13.00
N ASN A 386 5.13 -7.56 12.59
CA ASN A 386 4.85 -6.70 11.45
C ASN A 386 3.46 -6.03 11.47
N ALA A 387 2.80 -5.93 12.63
CA ALA A 387 1.54 -5.21 12.78
C ALA A 387 1.49 -4.33 14.03
N TRP A 388 1.72 -4.88 15.22
CA TRP A 388 1.78 -4.06 16.43
C TRP A 388 2.39 -4.86 17.56
N THR A 389 3.14 -4.18 18.41
CA THR A 389 3.68 -4.73 19.65
C THR A 389 3.34 -3.80 20.80
N LYS A 390 2.89 -4.35 21.93
CA LYS A 390 2.68 -3.60 23.17
C LYS A 390 3.90 -3.67 24.09
N GLY A 391 4.21 -2.54 24.70
CA GLY A 391 5.22 -2.42 25.74
C GLY A 391 4.72 -2.93 27.09
N ALA A 392 5.59 -2.93 28.09
CA ALA A 392 5.27 -3.33 29.45
C ALA A 392 4.21 -2.42 30.13
N ASP A 393 4.03 -1.21 29.61
CA ASP A 393 2.99 -0.26 30.02
C ASP A 393 1.62 -0.53 29.36
N GLY A 394 1.53 -1.56 28.52
CA GLY A 394 0.32 -1.93 27.79
C GLY A 394 0.00 -1.04 26.58
N ARG A 395 0.83 -0.01 26.30
CA ARG A 395 0.69 0.86 25.13
C ARG A 395 1.33 0.21 23.91
N VAL A 396 0.79 0.49 22.73
CA VAL A 396 1.43 0.11 21.47
C VAL A 396 2.74 0.90 21.30
N VAL A 397 3.83 0.18 21.06
CA VAL A 397 5.16 0.75 20.84
C VAL A 397 5.16 1.52 19.52
N GLY A 398 5.81 2.69 19.51
CA GLY A 398 5.90 3.55 18.34
C GLY A 398 4.79 4.60 18.25
N LEU A 399 3.76 4.55 19.09
CA LEU A 399 2.80 5.65 19.27
C LEU A 399 3.33 6.65 20.29
N ILE A 400 3.63 7.88 19.85
CA ILE A 400 4.27 8.90 20.67
C ILE A 400 3.33 10.09 20.87
N ASP A 401 3.21 10.55 22.12
CA ASP A 401 2.40 11.72 22.46
C ASP A 401 2.97 12.98 21.78
N TYR A 402 2.10 13.81 21.19
CA TYR A 402 2.55 15.09 20.64
C TYR A 402 3.00 16.05 21.76
N PRO A 403 4.14 16.74 21.62
CA PRO A 403 4.56 17.75 22.57
C PRO A 403 3.51 18.86 22.72
N GLY A 404 3.02 19.06 23.95
CA GLY A 404 1.98 20.06 24.23
C GLY A 404 0.59 19.73 23.69
N GLY A 405 0.35 18.48 23.26
CA GLY A 405 -0.92 18.02 22.68
C GLY A 405 -0.92 17.98 21.15
N MET A 406 -1.98 17.42 20.55
CA MET A 406 -2.09 17.25 19.09
C MET A 406 -2.28 18.58 18.35
N PRO A 407 -1.35 19.00 17.48
CA PRO A 407 -1.54 20.15 16.58
C PRO A 407 -2.31 19.74 15.32
N ALA A 408 -2.53 20.65 14.37
CA ALA A 408 -3.00 20.29 13.03
C ALA A 408 -1.83 19.83 12.13
N LEU A 409 -0.64 20.40 12.33
CA LEU A 409 0.58 20.02 11.64
C LEU A 409 1.75 19.92 12.62
N PHE A 410 2.37 18.75 12.68
CA PHE A 410 3.55 18.47 13.48
C PHE A 410 4.72 18.10 12.59
N THR A 411 5.87 18.70 12.87
CA THR A 411 7.11 18.40 12.14
C THR A 411 8.29 18.27 13.09
N ALA A 412 9.19 17.30 12.83
CA ALA A 412 10.40 17.10 13.60
C ALA A 412 11.51 16.46 12.75
N GLY A 413 12.75 16.95 12.87
CA GLY A 413 13.88 16.39 12.12
C GLY A 413 13.84 16.64 10.61
N ILE A 414 13.39 17.85 10.23
CA ILE A 414 13.29 18.31 8.84
C ILE A 414 14.26 19.47 8.63
N GLU A 415 14.95 19.46 7.51
CA GLU A 415 15.78 20.57 7.01
C GLU A 415 15.08 21.20 5.81
N GLU A 416 15.00 22.53 5.78
CA GLU A 416 14.38 23.30 4.69
C GLU A 416 12.90 22.96 4.45
N ILE A 417 12.01 23.48 5.30
CA ILE A 417 10.56 23.39 5.12
C ILE A 417 9.96 24.75 4.75
N THR A 418 9.11 24.76 3.73
CA THR A 418 8.31 25.92 3.34
C THR A 418 6.83 25.56 3.46
N ILE A 419 6.06 26.39 4.18
CA ILE A 419 4.62 26.24 4.36
C ILE A 419 3.94 27.50 3.86
N GLU A 420 3.14 27.38 2.81
CA GLU A 420 2.44 28.50 2.15
C GLU A 420 0.93 28.22 2.09
N GLU A 421 0.10 29.21 2.44
CA GLU A 421 -1.37 29.09 2.33
C GLU A 421 -1.95 27.83 3.01
N ALA A 422 -1.48 27.51 4.22
CA ALA A 422 -2.02 26.41 5.03
C ALA A 422 -3.13 26.92 5.95
N HIS A 423 -4.33 26.37 5.77
CA HIS A 423 -5.52 26.71 6.54
C HIS A 423 -6.08 25.46 7.22
N PHE A 424 -6.17 25.50 8.56
CA PHE A 424 -6.74 24.43 9.38
C PHE A 424 -7.98 24.93 10.11
N GLU A 425 -9.15 24.38 9.80
CA GLU A 425 -10.37 24.59 10.59
C GLU A 425 -10.33 23.61 11.78
N ARG A 426 -10.33 24.13 13.01
CA ARG A 426 -10.22 23.33 14.24
C ARG A 426 -11.42 23.63 15.18
N PRO A 427 -11.88 22.66 16.00
CA PRO A 427 -13.00 22.86 16.91
C PRO A 427 -12.73 23.99 17.91
N GLN A 428 -13.78 24.71 18.29
CA GLN A 428 -13.74 25.74 19.34
C GLN A 428 -14.82 25.44 20.40
N PRO A 429 -14.47 25.37 21.70
CA PRO A 429 -13.11 25.47 22.26
C PRO A 429 -12.19 24.32 21.79
N ILE A 430 -10.87 24.56 21.84
CA ILE A 430 -9.87 23.52 21.53
C ILE A 430 -10.09 22.32 22.47
N PRO A 431 -10.22 21.08 21.95
CA PRO A 431 -10.44 19.90 22.78
C PRO A 431 -9.28 19.61 23.75
N GLU A 432 -9.59 18.89 24.82
CA GLU A 432 -8.56 18.38 25.74
C GLU A 432 -7.54 17.49 25.00
N GLY A 433 -6.26 17.64 25.34
CA GLY A 433 -5.16 16.92 24.69
C GLY A 433 -4.72 17.50 23.34
N TRP A 434 -5.38 18.55 22.84
CA TRP A 434 -4.98 19.25 21.61
C TRP A 434 -4.07 20.42 21.92
N ASN A 435 -3.14 20.69 21.02
CA ASN A 435 -2.28 21.87 21.11
C ASN A 435 -3.07 23.13 20.73
N VAL A 436 -2.87 24.22 21.45
CA VAL A 436 -3.45 25.52 21.10
C VAL A 436 -2.88 26.06 19.78
N GLU A 437 -1.59 25.80 19.53
CA GLU A 437 -0.94 26.10 18.26
C GLU A 437 -1.36 25.09 17.19
N SER A 438 -1.65 25.58 15.99
CA SER A 438 -2.07 24.71 14.88
C SER A 438 -0.88 24.08 14.17
N VAL A 439 0.28 24.75 14.20
CA VAL A 439 1.53 24.29 13.59
C VAL A 439 2.58 24.20 14.68
N VAL A 440 3.22 23.04 14.81
CA VAL A 440 4.30 22.80 15.75
C VAL A 440 5.50 22.24 14.98
N HIS A 441 6.60 22.98 15.01
CA HIS A 441 7.88 22.59 14.42
C HIS A 441 8.92 22.35 15.50
N LYS A 442 9.46 21.13 15.54
CA LYS A 442 10.56 20.76 16.43
C LYS A 442 11.87 20.79 15.66
N VAL A 443 12.63 21.85 15.87
CA VAL A 443 14.04 21.94 15.48
C VAL A 443 14.83 21.02 16.41
N THR A 444 15.56 20.06 15.86
CA THR A 444 16.46 19.20 16.65
C THR A 444 17.91 19.61 16.36
N GLU A 445 18.55 20.30 17.30
CA GLU A 445 20.01 20.52 17.27
C GLU A 445 20.75 19.18 17.50
N PRO A 446 21.96 18.97 16.94
CA PRO A 446 22.72 17.73 17.05
C PRO A 446 23.06 17.29 18.49
N ASP A 447 22.99 18.20 19.46
CA ASP A 447 23.28 17.96 20.88
C ASP A 447 22.02 17.83 21.76
N GLY A 448 20.82 17.94 21.17
CA GLY A 448 19.55 17.86 21.87
C GLY A 448 19.20 19.07 22.74
N SER A 449 19.86 20.22 22.57
CA SER A 449 19.79 21.33 23.54
C SER A 449 18.86 22.52 23.20
N ARG A 450 18.23 22.58 22.01
CA ARG A 450 17.30 23.68 21.68
C ARG A 450 15.91 23.25 21.26
N GLU A 451 14.98 24.09 21.72
CA GLU A 451 13.55 23.93 21.76
C GLU A 451 12.95 25.15 21.04
N TRP A 452 12.34 24.92 19.88
CA TRP A 452 11.39 25.79 19.16
C TRP A 452 11.96 27.00 18.38
N GLU A 453 11.68 27.03 17.06
CA GLU A 453 11.53 28.26 16.29
C GLU A 453 10.18 28.23 15.56
N ILE A 454 9.48 29.36 15.60
CA ILE A 454 8.16 29.61 14.98
C ILE A 454 8.36 29.99 13.51
#